data_AF-A0A099KV06-F1
#
_entry.id   AF-A0A099KV06-F1
#
_cell.length_a   1.000
_cell.length_b   1.000
_cell.length_c   1.000
_cell.angle_alpha   90.00
_cell.angle_beta   90.00
_cell.angle_gamma   90.00
#
_symmetry.space_group_name_H-M   'P 1'
#
loop_
_entity.id
_entity.type
_entity.pdbx_description
1 polymer ?
#
loop_
_entity_poly.entity_id
_entity_poly.type
_entity_poly.pdbx_seq_one_letter_code
_entity_poly.pdbx_strand_id
1 'polypeptide(L)'
;MNYSDTMNQGKRLSTEEYINSLDCDGTKRVFSEWFSSIPKMVRNINKMYNKNMDIPNVFIKIEDTPNASTLFGSITITTAMMDFIKKIESTNLSLLFPSTTLPDAFCDRIIIDSSFYWFMYHELFHLAFEHAELIDKQDDRRLASLACEYDADLCSIAMVYRQLEAGVGKILNLNKPQLCQVVMYGVYWFIRTIQDLGKETDHPSIERRLCFLIDKIARLNISGTEADYSLVEEDSRKAINDMVVLIRAIEEKVVSPGLISKAKGDALEAILKVTIEQRKGCETTKEWLRLFSDSETKYRKK
;
A
#
# COMPACT_ATOMS: atom_id res chain seq x y z
N MET A 1 11.09 29.57 -6.24
CA MET A 1 10.07 29.66 -5.17
C MET A 1 9.39 31.01 -5.30
N ASN A 2 8.12 31.02 -5.69
CA ASN A 2 7.34 32.24 -5.84
C ASN A 2 6.79 32.67 -4.47
N TYR A 3 6.75 33.98 -4.22
CA TYR A 3 6.26 34.59 -2.98
C TYR A 3 4.77 34.27 -2.67
N SER A 4 4.04 33.67 -3.62
CA SER A 4 2.65 33.22 -3.49
C SER A 4 2.50 31.87 -2.78
N ASP A 5 3.54 31.03 -2.80
CA ASP A 5 3.43 29.64 -2.33
C ASP A 5 3.45 29.57 -0.80
N THR A 6 4.15 30.49 -0.14
CA THR A 6 4.21 30.60 1.33
C THR A 6 2.94 31.13 1.97
N MET A 7 2.11 31.90 1.25
CA MET A 7 0.84 32.42 1.80
C MET A 7 -0.29 31.39 1.87
N ASN A 8 -0.14 30.23 1.21
CA ASN A 8 -1.17 29.19 1.17
C ASN A 8 -0.83 27.95 2.00
N GLN A 9 0.31 27.93 2.71
CA GLN A 9 0.74 26.78 3.49
C GLN A 9 -0.28 26.45 4.59
N GLY A 10 -0.71 25.18 4.65
CA GLY A 10 -1.72 24.69 5.60
C GLY A 10 -3.17 24.88 5.15
N LYS A 11 -3.44 25.58 4.04
CA LYS A 11 -4.78 25.66 3.45
C LYS A 11 -5.27 24.27 3.05
N ARG A 12 -6.52 23.96 3.38
CA ARG A 12 -7.21 22.72 2.97
C ARG A 12 -8.13 23.02 1.79
N LEU A 13 -8.01 22.21 0.75
CA LEU A 13 -8.84 22.24 -0.45
C LEU A 13 -9.68 20.97 -0.50
N SER A 14 -10.88 21.04 -1.06
CA SER A 14 -11.56 19.85 -1.56
C SER A 14 -10.77 19.22 -2.72
N THR A 15 -11.09 17.98 -3.08
CA THR A 15 -10.50 17.33 -4.26
C THR A 15 -10.80 18.10 -5.55
N GLU A 16 -11.99 18.67 -5.68
CA GLU A 16 -12.40 19.48 -6.84
C GLU A 16 -11.62 20.80 -6.91
N GLU A 17 -11.51 21.52 -5.79
CA GLU A 17 -10.71 22.76 -5.72
C GLU A 17 -9.25 22.50 -6.07
N TYR A 18 -8.68 21.39 -5.56
CA TYR A 18 -7.33 20.99 -5.90
C TYR A 18 -7.17 20.67 -7.38
N ILE A 19 -8.04 19.84 -7.98
CA ILE A 19 -7.99 19.52 -9.41
C ILE A 19 -8.06 20.81 -10.26
N ASN A 20 -8.97 21.71 -9.93
CA ASN A 20 -9.15 22.96 -10.66
C ASN A 20 -7.94 23.90 -10.54
N SER A 21 -7.15 23.78 -9.48
CA SER A 21 -5.92 24.55 -9.27
C SER A 21 -4.72 24.09 -10.10
N LEU A 22 -4.78 22.92 -10.73
CA LEU A 22 -3.67 22.38 -11.50
C LEU A 22 -3.57 23.03 -12.89
N ASP A 23 -2.36 23.14 -13.44
CA ASP A 23 -2.17 23.79 -14.74
C ASP A 23 -2.30 22.83 -15.93
N CYS A 24 -2.07 21.52 -15.73
CA CYS A 24 -1.98 20.53 -16.81
C CYS A 24 -3.24 19.66 -16.89
N ASP A 25 -3.96 19.71 -18.02
CA ASP A 25 -5.19 18.93 -18.25
C ASP A 25 -4.98 17.42 -18.14
N GLY A 26 -3.82 16.92 -18.59
CA GLY A 26 -3.45 15.51 -18.41
C GLY A 26 -3.37 15.13 -16.94
N THR A 27 -2.81 16.01 -16.10
CA THR A 27 -2.71 15.81 -14.64
C THR A 27 -4.09 15.91 -13.97
N LYS A 28 -4.92 16.87 -14.39
CA LYS A 28 -6.32 17.00 -13.93
C LYS A 28 -7.10 15.71 -14.17
N ARG A 29 -6.99 15.15 -15.37
CA ARG A 29 -7.69 13.91 -15.74
C ARG A 29 -7.29 12.75 -14.82
N VAL A 30 -5.98 12.57 -14.59
CA VAL A 30 -5.47 11.49 -13.71
C VAL A 30 -6.02 11.62 -12.29
N PHE A 31 -5.92 12.81 -11.68
CA PHE A 31 -6.44 13.00 -10.33
C PHE A 31 -7.97 12.92 -10.25
N SER A 32 -8.68 13.39 -11.28
CA SER A 32 -10.13 13.21 -11.37
C SER A 32 -10.51 11.73 -11.39
N GLU A 33 -9.80 10.90 -12.18
CA GLU A 33 -10.02 9.46 -12.21
C GLU A 33 -9.76 8.84 -10.83
N TRP A 34 -8.65 9.19 -10.19
CA TRP A 34 -8.30 8.72 -8.84
C TRP A 34 -9.35 9.06 -7.80
N PHE A 35 -9.73 10.33 -7.66
CA PHE A 35 -10.71 10.72 -6.65
C PHE A 35 -12.11 10.18 -6.96
N SER A 36 -12.48 10.05 -8.25
CA SER A 36 -13.73 9.40 -8.65
C SER A 36 -13.76 7.89 -8.35
N SER A 37 -12.60 7.27 -8.09
CA SER A 37 -12.50 5.86 -7.74
C SER A 37 -12.80 5.56 -6.27
N ILE A 38 -12.70 6.55 -5.37
CA ILE A 38 -12.89 6.38 -3.92
C ILE A 38 -14.24 5.74 -3.58
N PRO A 39 -15.40 6.17 -4.14
CA PRO A 39 -16.67 5.51 -3.88
C PRO A 39 -16.67 4.01 -4.21
N LYS A 40 -15.95 3.59 -5.26
CA LYS A 40 -15.80 2.18 -5.61
C LYS A 40 -14.89 1.46 -4.60
N MET A 41 -13.81 2.09 -4.16
CA MET A 41 -12.91 1.56 -3.14
C MET A 41 -13.66 1.29 -1.82
N VAL A 42 -14.46 2.25 -1.35
CA VAL A 42 -15.30 2.11 -0.15
C VAL A 42 -16.30 0.97 -0.30
N ARG A 43 -17.01 0.88 -1.44
CA ARG A 43 -17.92 -0.25 -1.72
C ARG A 43 -17.20 -1.59 -1.69
N ASN A 44 -15.98 -1.66 -2.21
CA ASN A 44 -15.20 -2.89 -2.19
C ASN A 44 -14.80 -3.28 -0.76
N ILE A 45 -14.36 -2.32 0.07
CA ILE A 45 -14.08 -2.56 1.50
C ILE A 45 -15.33 -3.08 2.20
N ASN A 46 -16.46 -2.37 2.08
CA ASN A 46 -17.72 -2.74 2.71
C ASN A 46 -18.15 -4.17 2.32
N LYS A 47 -18.03 -4.52 1.03
CA LYS A 47 -18.36 -5.85 0.53
C LYS A 47 -17.41 -6.93 1.04
N MET A 48 -16.10 -6.69 1.00
CA MET A 48 -15.10 -7.73 1.31
C MET A 48 -14.90 -7.95 2.80
N TYR A 49 -15.07 -6.90 3.60
CA TYR A 49 -14.82 -6.92 5.05
C TYR A 49 -16.10 -6.82 5.88
N ASN A 50 -17.27 -6.88 5.23
CA ASN A 50 -18.57 -6.72 5.88
C ASN A 50 -18.63 -5.45 6.77
N LYS A 51 -18.19 -4.33 6.20
CA LYS A 51 -18.16 -3.01 6.84
C LYS A 51 -19.32 -2.16 6.32
N ASN A 52 -19.68 -1.15 7.11
CA ASN A 52 -20.66 -0.13 6.74
C ASN A 52 -20.03 1.26 6.85
N MET A 53 -18.96 1.48 6.10
CA MET A 53 -18.26 2.75 6.05
C MET A 53 -18.90 3.66 4.99
N ASP A 54 -19.19 4.91 5.37
CA ASP A 54 -19.60 5.95 4.43
C ASP A 54 -18.41 6.43 3.58
N ILE A 55 -18.70 7.09 2.46
CA ILE A 55 -17.64 7.70 1.64
C ILE A 55 -17.04 8.87 2.42
N PRO A 56 -15.76 8.83 2.81
CA PRO A 56 -15.18 9.89 3.61
C PRO A 56 -14.93 11.13 2.75
N ASN A 57 -14.91 12.28 3.42
CA ASN A 57 -14.40 13.50 2.80
C ASN A 57 -12.88 13.38 2.63
N VAL A 58 -12.39 13.70 1.44
CA VAL A 58 -10.95 13.76 1.15
C VAL A 58 -10.56 15.21 0.90
N PHE A 59 -9.54 15.67 1.62
CA PHE A 59 -9.02 17.02 1.53
C PHE A 59 -7.56 17.01 1.10
N ILE A 60 -7.18 18.02 0.32
CA ILE A 60 -5.79 18.26 -0.06
C ILE A 60 -5.25 19.46 0.72
N LYS A 61 -4.23 19.22 1.54
CA LYS A 61 -3.57 20.25 2.34
C LYS A 61 -2.30 20.72 1.62
N ILE A 62 -2.18 22.03 1.41
CA ILE A 62 -0.99 22.61 0.77
C ILE A 62 0.19 22.55 1.74
N GLU A 63 1.07 21.58 1.55
CA GLU A 63 2.29 21.35 2.34
C GLU A 63 3.39 20.73 1.46
N ASP A 64 4.64 21.06 1.79
CA ASP A 64 5.84 20.63 1.07
C ASP A 64 6.39 19.28 1.57
N THR A 65 5.85 18.77 2.68
CA THR A 65 6.23 17.46 3.24
C THR A 65 5.20 16.42 2.85
N PRO A 66 5.59 15.32 2.16
CA PRO A 66 4.68 14.24 1.84
C PRO A 66 4.15 13.57 3.09
N ASN A 67 2.84 13.63 3.26
CA ASN A 67 2.10 13.01 4.33
C ASN A 67 0.64 12.74 3.92
N ALA A 68 0.03 11.78 4.58
CA ALA A 68 -1.41 11.68 4.68
C ALA A 68 -1.82 11.24 6.08
N SER A 69 -3.03 11.60 6.45
CA SER A 69 -3.55 11.29 7.77
C SER A 69 -5.04 11.15 7.73
N THR A 70 -5.51 10.20 8.50
CA THR A 70 -6.92 9.98 8.77
C THR A 70 -7.30 10.64 10.10
N LEU A 71 -8.30 11.54 10.09
CA LEU A 71 -8.81 12.17 11.30
C LEU A 71 -10.30 12.51 11.17
N PHE A 72 -11.09 12.18 12.20
CA PHE A 72 -12.52 12.50 12.30
C PHE A 72 -13.36 12.09 11.06
N GLY A 73 -13.16 10.88 10.54
CA GLY A 73 -13.92 10.41 9.37
C GLY A 73 -13.50 11.03 8.04
N SER A 74 -12.38 11.75 8.00
CA SER A 74 -11.84 12.38 6.80
C SER A 74 -10.39 11.96 6.54
N ILE A 75 -10.00 11.98 5.27
CA ILE A 75 -8.63 11.73 4.83
C ILE A 75 -8.06 13.08 4.39
N THR A 76 -6.92 13.46 4.95
CA THR A 76 -6.17 14.63 4.51
C THR A 76 -4.88 14.17 3.84
N ILE A 77 -4.64 14.64 2.62
CA ILE A 77 -3.47 14.31 1.81
C ILE A 77 -2.72 15.59 1.51
N THR A 78 -1.40 15.59 1.64
CA THR A 78 -0.59 16.77 1.32
C THR A 78 -0.37 16.90 -0.19
N THR A 79 -0.20 18.12 -0.69
CA THR A 79 0.20 18.38 -2.09
C THR A 79 1.52 17.69 -2.43
N ALA A 80 2.49 17.70 -1.51
CA ALA A 80 3.75 17.01 -1.69
C ALA A 80 3.59 15.48 -1.83
N MET A 81 2.61 14.85 -1.18
CA MET A 81 2.30 13.43 -1.42
C MET A 81 1.76 13.18 -2.82
N MET A 82 0.88 14.05 -3.32
CA MET A 82 0.34 13.92 -4.68
C MET A 82 1.43 14.09 -5.75
N ASP A 83 2.34 15.04 -5.56
CA ASP A 83 3.48 15.23 -6.44
C ASP A 83 4.51 14.12 -6.31
N PHE A 84 4.68 13.55 -5.12
CA PHE A 84 5.52 12.38 -4.90
C PHE A 84 5.03 11.20 -5.73
N ILE A 85 3.73 10.86 -5.68
CA ILE A 85 3.17 9.74 -6.45
C ILE A 85 3.40 9.92 -7.96
N LYS A 86 3.28 11.15 -8.46
CA LYS A 86 3.53 11.48 -9.88
C LYS A 86 4.99 11.32 -10.29
N LYS A 87 5.92 11.50 -9.35
CA LYS A 87 7.37 11.44 -9.58
C LYS A 87 7.95 10.05 -9.33
N ILE A 88 7.12 9.04 -9.04
CA ILE A 88 7.58 7.67 -8.92
C ILE A 88 8.07 7.24 -10.30
N GLU A 89 9.38 7.34 -10.50
CA GLU A 89 10.07 6.83 -11.67
C GLU A 89 10.22 5.32 -11.53
N SER A 90 9.90 4.60 -12.59
CA SER A 90 10.10 3.16 -12.65
C SER A 90 11.09 2.76 -13.72
N THR A 91 11.77 1.65 -13.49
CA THR A 91 12.50 0.95 -14.55
C THR A 91 11.52 0.36 -15.58
N ASN A 92 12.01 -0.05 -16.76
CA ASN A 92 11.15 -0.62 -17.79
C ASN A 92 10.49 -1.97 -17.35
N LEU A 93 9.19 -2.15 -17.63
CA LEU A 93 8.42 -3.38 -17.33
C LEU A 93 8.93 -4.64 -18.03
N SER A 94 9.88 -4.54 -18.96
CA SER A 94 10.64 -5.68 -19.50
C SER A 94 11.23 -6.60 -18.42
N LEU A 95 11.42 -6.11 -17.19
CA LEU A 95 11.74 -6.95 -16.03
C LEU A 95 10.62 -7.95 -15.67
N LEU A 96 9.37 -7.52 -15.72
CA LEU A 96 8.18 -8.33 -15.42
C LEU A 96 7.75 -9.18 -16.61
N PHE A 97 7.85 -8.61 -17.81
CA PHE A 97 7.40 -9.25 -19.04
C PHE A 97 8.46 -9.14 -20.15
N PRO A 98 9.54 -9.93 -20.08
CA PRO A 98 10.65 -9.84 -21.05
C PRO A 98 10.22 -10.11 -22.50
N SER A 99 9.15 -10.89 -22.67
CA SER A 99 8.59 -11.28 -23.96
C SER A 99 7.39 -10.44 -24.42
N THR A 100 6.95 -9.46 -23.63
CA THR A 100 5.74 -8.68 -23.95
C THR A 100 6.11 -7.25 -24.30
N THR A 101 5.69 -6.80 -25.48
CA THR A 101 5.77 -5.40 -25.93
C THR A 101 4.59 -4.60 -25.38
N LEU A 102 4.54 -4.41 -24.06
CA LEU A 102 3.61 -3.42 -23.49
C LEU A 102 4.16 -2.01 -23.73
N PRO A 103 3.33 -1.03 -24.12
CA PRO A 103 3.78 0.36 -24.23
C PRO A 103 4.24 0.91 -22.87
N ASP A 104 5.37 1.62 -22.81
CA ASP A 104 5.90 2.21 -21.56
C ASP A 104 4.86 3.04 -20.80
N ALA A 105 3.98 3.76 -21.50
CA ALA A 105 2.90 4.54 -20.87
C ALA A 105 1.88 3.68 -20.09
N PHE A 106 1.66 2.42 -20.51
CA PHE A 106 0.81 1.48 -19.77
C PHE A 106 1.52 1.02 -18.47
N CYS A 107 2.83 0.84 -18.56
CA CYS A 107 3.70 0.45 -17.46
C CYS A 107 3.68 1.48 -16.34
N ASP A 108 3.95 2.74 -16.69
CA ASP A 108 3.95 3.85 -15.74
C ASP A 108 2.58 3.99 -15.08
N ARG A 109 1.50 3.81 -15.85
CA ARG A 109 0.14 3.91 -15.32
C ARG A 109 -0.16 2.85 -14.26
N ILE A 110 0.27 1.60 -14.47
CA ILE A 110 0.08 0.54 -13.45
C ILE A 110 0.74 0.94 -12.14
N ILE A 111 1.96 1.47 -12.17
CA ILE A 111 2.72 1.78 -10.95
C ILE A 111 2.09 2.94 -10.21
N ILE A 112 1.79 4.02 -10.92
CA ILE A 112 1.21 5.21 -10.33
C ILE A 112 -0.20 4.90 -9.79
N ASP A 113 -1.03 4.16 -10.55
CA ASP A 113 -2.36 3.76 -10.07
C ASP A 113 -2.28 2.81 -8.87
N SER A 114 -1.38 1.81 -8.91
CA SER A 114 -1.21 0.87 -7.78
C SER A 114 -0.71 1.57 -6.53
N SER A 115 0.21 2.53 -6.70
CA SER A 115 0.72 3.37 -5.62
C SER A 115 -0.40 4.19 -4.99
N PHE A 116 -1.20 4.87 -5.82
CA PHE A 116 -2.36 5.61 -5.34
C PHE A 116 -3.38 4.71 -4.65
N TYR A 117 -3.72 3.56 -5.24
CA TYR A 117 -4.70 2.65 -4.65
C TYR A 117 -4.21 2.07 -3.33
N TRP A 118 -2.96 1.65 -3.24
CA TRP A 118 -2.40 1.13 -2.00
C TRP A 118 -2.46 2.17 -0.89
N PHE A 119 -1.93 3.36 -1.18
CA PHE A 119 -1.94 4.50 -0.29
C PHE A 119 -3.36 4.89 0.17
N MET A 120 -4.31 4.99 -0.76
CA MET A 120 -5.67 5.40 -0.43
C MET A 120 -6.43 4.29 0.31
N TYR A 121 -6.24 3.02 -0.05
CA TYR A 121 -6.80 1.91 0.74
C TYR A 121 -6.24 1.92 2.17
N HIS A 122 -4.98 2.31 2.38
CA HIS A 122 -4.34 2.37 3.70
C HIS A 122 -5.10 3.30 4.64
N GLU A 123 -5.32 4.53 4.19
CA GLU A 123 -6.09 5.52 4.93
C GLU A 123 -7.56 5.11 5.10
N LEU A 124 -8.17 4.49 4.08
CA LEU A 124 -9.54 3.99 4.19
C LEU A 124 -9.67 2.86 5.21
N PHE A 125 -8.65 2.01 5.39
CA PHE A 125 -8.68 0.95 6.40
C PHE A 125 -8.52 1.49 7.82
N HIS A 126 -7.73 2.55 8.01
CA HIS A 126 -7.72 3.29 9.28
C HIS A 126 -9.11 3.77 9.69
N LEU A 127 -9.92 4.23 8.73
CA LEU A 127 -11.32 4.57 8.95
C LEU A 127 -12.21 3.35 9.18
N ALA A 128 -12.17 2.37 8.29
CA ALA A 128 -13.07 1.21 8.31
C ALA A 128 -12.94 0.34 9.56
N PHE A 129 -11.76 0.34 10.19
CA PHE A 129 -11.47 -0.40 11.41
C PHE A 129 -11.35 0.50 12.65
N GLU A 130 -11.66 1.79 12.54
CA GLU A 130 -11.64 2.73 13.67
C GLU A 130 -10.29 2.73 14.41
N HIS A 131 -9.18 2.64 13.69
CA HIS A 131 -7.84 2.45 14.27
C HIS A 131 -7.47 3.54 15.28
N ALA A 132 -7.89 4.78 15.06
CA ALA A 132 -7.70 5.86 16.02
C ALA A 132 -8.35 5.56 17.38
N GLU A 133 -9.59 5.05 17.38
CA GLU A 133 -10.26 4.67 18.63
C GLU A 133 -9.61 3.45 19.28
N LEU A 134 -9.12 2.50 18.47
CA LEU A 134 -8.43 1.33 18.97
C LEU A 134 -7.15 1.73 19.72
N ILE A 135 -6.35 2.61 19.13
CA ILE A 135 -5.11 3.14 19.70
C ILE A 135 -5.37 3.85 21.02
N ASP A 136 -6.41 4.70 21.09
CA ASP A 136 -6.74 5.46 22.30
C ASP A 136 -7.20 4.58 23.48
N LYS A 137 -7.63 3.34 23.19
CA LYS A 137 -8.08 2.38 24.20
C LYS A 137 -6.97 1.45 24.72
N GLN A 138 -5.74 1.55 24.21
CA GLN A 138 -4.61 0.70 24.64
C GLN A 138 -3.66 1.40 25.61
N ASP A 139 -3.14 0.64 26.57
CA ASP A 139 -2.10 1.11 27.50
C ASP A 139 -0.79 1.42 26.76
N ASP A 140 -0.38 0.57 25.82
CA ASP A 140 0.75 0.81 24.91
C ASP A 140 0.26 1.35 23.57
N ARG A 141 0.03 2.67 23.52
CA ARG A 141 -0.42 3.38 22.30
C ARG A 141 0.56 3.23 21.13
N ARG A 142 1.86 3.12 21.40
CA ARG A 142 2.89 2.98 20.35
C ARG A 142 2.79 1.62 19.68
N LEU A 143 2.68 0.55 20.48
CA LEU A 143 2.49 -0.80 19.95
C LEU A 143 1.17 -0.92 19.20
N ALA A 144 0.10 -0.32 19.73
CA ALA A 144 -1.21 -0.28 19.07
C ALA A 144 -1.14 0.44 17.71
N SER A 145 -0.45 1.58 17.65
CA SER A 145 -0.23 2.33 16.41
C SER A 145 0.49 1.47 15.37
N LEU A 146 1.59 0.81 15.77
CA LEU A 146 2.34 -0.08 14.88
C LEU A 146 1.50 -1.26 14.38
N ALA A 147 0.64 -1.84 15.23
CA ALA A 147 -0.27 -2.90 14.84
C ALA A 147 -1.34 -2.39 13.84
N CYS A 148 -1.89 -1.20 14.05
CA CYS A 148 -2.88 -0.59 13.15
C CYS A 148 -2.28 -0.26 11.77
N GLU A 149 -1.07 0.30 11.74
CA GLU A 149 -0.33 0.53 10.48
C GLU A 149 -0.07 -0.79 9.74
N TYR A 150 0.26 -1.84 10.49
CA TYR A 150 0.46 -3.17 9.93
C TYR A 150 -0.82 -3.77 9.34
N ASP A 151 -1.95 -3.67 10.04
CA ASP A 151 -3.25 -4.13 9.52
C ASP A 151 -3.66 -3.35 8.27
N ALA A 152 -3.53 -2.03 8.29
CA ALA A 152 -3.83 -1.17 7.16
C ALA A 152 -2.99 -1.54 5.92
N ASP A 153 -1.69 -1.79 6.08
CA ASP A 153 -0.78 -2.25 5.01
C ASP A 153 -1.28 -3.57 4.38
N LEU A 154 -1.59 -4.57 5.22
CA LEU A 154 -2.02 -5.90 4.78
C LEU A 154 -3.37 -5.92 4.09
N CYS A 155 -4.32 -5.14 4.60
CA CYS A 155 -5.63 -5.00 4.00
C CYS A 155 -5.54 -4.25 2.68
N SER A 156 -4.72 -3.21 2.61
CA SER A 156 -4.52 -2.39 1.40
C SER A 156 -3.94 -3.19 0.25
N ILE A 157 -2.88 -3.96 0.49
CA ILE A 157 -2.25 -4.75 -0.58
C ILE A 157 -3.19 -5.82 -1.13
N ALA A 158 -4.05 -6.40 -0.28
CA ALA A 158 -5.06 -7.34 -0.72
C ALA A 158 -6.11 -6.68 -1.61
N MET A 159 -6.51 -5.45 -1.28
CA MET A 159 -7.43 -4.68 -2.11
C MET A 159 -6.82 -4.23 -3.44
N VAL A 160 -5.55 -3.87 -3.46
CA VAL A 160 -4.81 -3.57 -4.70
C VAL A 160 -4.76 -4.82 -5.59
N TYR A 161 -4.44 -5.99 -5.02
CA TYR A 161 -4.47 -7.26 -5.73
C TYR A 161 -5.82 -7.49 -6.40
N ARG A 162 -6.94 -7.38 -5.67
CA ARG A 162 -8.29 -7.57 -6.24
C ARG A 162 -8.66 -6.54 -7.29
N GLN A 163 -8.25 -5.30 -7.11
CA GLN A 163 -8.50 -4.23 -8.08
C GLN A 163 -7.77 -4.52 -9.40
N LEU A 164 -6.49 -4.91 -9.33
CA LEU A 164 -5.70 -5.25 -10.52
C LEU A 164 -6.13 -6.58 -11.14
N GLU A 165 -6.54 -7.57 -10.34
CA GLU A 165 -7.12 -8.84 -10.78
C GLU A 165 -8.31 -8.60 -11.71
N ALA A 166 -9.24 -7.74 -11.28
CA ALA A 166 -10.44 -7.43 -12.03
C ALA A 166 -10.20 -6.60 -13.31
N GLY A 167 -9.07 -5.87 -13.37
CA GLY A 167 -8.67 -5.05 -14.51
C GLY A 167 -7.54 -5.70 -15.31
N VAL A 168 -6.30 -5.39 -14.92
CA VAL A 168 -5.06 -5.80 -15.59
C VAL A 168 -4.96 -7.33 -15.71
N GLY A 169 -5.25 -8.07 -14.64
CA GLY A 169 -5.15 -9.53 -14.60
C GLY A 169 -6.04 -10.19 -15.67
N LYS A 170 -7.28 -9.73 -15.81
CA LYS A 170 -8.20 -10.21 -16.87
C LYS A 170 -7.78 -9.77 -18.26
N ILE A 171 -7.35 -8.53 -18.44
CA ILE A 171 -6.97 -7.99 -19.75
C ILE A 171 -5.73 -8.71 -20.30
N LEU A 172 -4.75 -8.97 -19.45
CA LEU A 172 -3.48 -9.60 -19.82
C LEU A 172 -3.45 -11.12 -19.57
N ASN A 173 -4.56 -11.71 -19.12
CA ASN A 173 -4.68 -13.12 -18.76
C ASN A 173 -3.55 -13.59 -17.83
N LEU A 174 -3.27 -12.82 -16.78
CA LEU A 174 -2.21 -13.11 -15.82
C LEU A 174 -2.62 -14.24 -14.88
N ASN A 175 -1.70 -15.18 -14.63
CA ASN A 175 -1.84 -16.13 -13.53
C ASN A 175 -1.49 -15.47 -12.17
N LYS A 176 -1.78 -16.17 -11.08
CA LYS A 176 -1.56 -15.66 -9.71
C LYS A 176 -0.12 -15.18 -9.46
N PRO A 177 0.94 -15.97 -9.75
CA PRO A 177 2.32 -15.49 -9.62
C PRO A 177 2.60 -14.19 -10.39
N GLN A 178 2.17 -14.09 -11.65
CA GLN A 178 2.36 -12.89 -12.46
C GLN A 178 1.61 -11.68 -11.89
N LEU A 179 0.38 -11.87 -11.44
CA LEU A 179 -0.40 -10.79 -10.84
C LEU A 179 0.23 -10.32 -9.52
N CYS A 180 0.71 -11.23 -8.67
CA CYS A 180 1.45 -10.89 -7.45
C CYS A 180 2.71 -10.05 -7.78
N GLN A 181 3.45 -10.43 -8.83
CA GLN A 181 4.59 -9.64 -9.30
C GLN A 181 4.18 -8.23 -9.76
N VAL A 182 3.09 -8.08 -10.52
CA VAL A 182 2.59 -6.75 -10.95
C VAL A 182 2.17 -5.90 -9.76
N VAL A 183 1.44 -6.47 -8.79
CA VAL A 183 1.02 -5.79 -7.56
C VAL A 183 2.23 -5.31 -6.77
N MET A 184 3.18 -6.20 -6.49
CA MET A 184 4.39 -5.83 -5.76
C MET A 184 5.23 -4.84 -6.52
N TYR A 185 5.33 -4.96 -7.85
CA TYR A 185 6.06 -4.00 -8.66
C TYR A 185 5.53 -2.58 -8.47
N GLY A 186 4.21 -2.39 -8.51
CA GLY A 186 3.59 -1.09 -8.32
C GLY A 186 3.79 -0.52 -6.91
N VAL A 187 3.59 -1.35 -5.88
CA VAL A 187 3.66 -0.89 -4.48
C VAL A 187 5.09 -0.74 -3.97
N TYR A 188 6.02 -1.57 -4.43
CA TYR A 188 7.41 -1.54 -4.02
C TYR A 188 8.05 -0.17 -4.30
N TRP A 189 7.79 0.44 -5.47
CA TRP A 189 8.34 1.75 -5.79
C TRP A 189 7.86 2.86 -4.86
N PHE A 190 6.60 2.82 -4.43
CA PHE A 190 6.08 3.77 -3.44
C PHE A 190 6.80 3.60 -2.09
N ILE A 191 6.88 2.35 -1.59
CA ILE A 191 7.55 2.03 -0.32
C ILE A 191 9.03 2.40 -0.37
N ARG A 192 9.68 2.17 -1.51
CA ARG A 192 11.09 2.47 -1.72
C ARG A 192 11.39 3.96 -1.60
N THR A 193 10.51 4.80 -2.12
CA THR A 193 10.78 6.25 -2.25
C THR A 193 10.25 7.05 -1.05
N ILE A 194 9.20 6.59 -0.34
CA ILE A 194 8.65 7.31 0.82
C ILE A 194 9.62 7.33 2.02
N GLN A 195 10.57 6.41 2.00
CA GLN A 195 11.63 6.21 2.97
C GLN A 195 12.64 7.35 3.08
N ASP A 196 12.94 8.01 1.96
CA ASP A 196 13.84 9.16 1.96
C ASP A 196 13.26 10.35 2.75
N LEU A 197 11.99 10.25 3.19
CA LEU A 197 11.22 11.33 3.80
C LEU A 197 10.92 11.14 5.30
N GLY A 198 11.17 9.96 5.89
CA GLY A 198 10.73 9.63 7.26
C GLY A 198 11.84 9.17 8.22
N LYS A 199 11.72 9.53 9.51
CA LYS A 199 12.48 8.89 10.62
C LYS A 199 11.69 7.65 11.08
N GLU A 200 12.39 6.56 11.43
CA GLU A 200 11.85 5.22 11.77
C GLU A 200 10.97 5.11 13.05
N THR A 201 10.18 6.12 13.42
CA THR A 201 9.52 6.11 14.75
C THR A 201 8.17 5.41 14.80
N ASP A 202 7.40 5.40 13.69
CA ASP A 202 5.96 5.05 13.73
C ASP A 202 5.53 3.92 12.79
N HIS A 203 6.43 3.37 11.97
CA HIS A 203 6.15 2.25 11.06
C HIS A 203 7.16 1.09 11.26
N PRO A 204 6.79 -0.17 10.97
CA PRO A 204 7.74 -1.28 10.95
C PRO A 204 8.87 -1.02 9.93
N SER A 205 10.02 -1.67 10.13
CA SER A 205 11.10 -1.63 9.13
C SER A 205 10.58 -2.10 7.77
N ILE A 206 11.13 -1.57 6.69
CA ILE A 206 10.64 -1.88 5.34
C ILE A 206 10.77 -3.35 5.03
N GLU A 207 11.87 -3.96 5.43
CA GLU A 207 12.14 -5.36 5.15
C GLU A 207 10.98 -6.17 5.71
N ARG A 208 10.58 -5.87 6.96
CA ARG A 208 9.39 -6.46 7.56
C ARG A 208 8.14 -6.15 6.75
N ARG A 209 7.86 -4.88 6.42
CA ARG A 209 6.68 -4.49 5.61
C ARG A 209 6.63 -5.29 4.31
N LEU A 210 7.69 -5.27 3.49
CA LEU A 210 7.77 -6.00 2.23
C LEU A 210 7.58 -7.51 2.42
N CYS A 211 8.19 -8.12 3.44
CA CYS A 211 7.96 -9.55 3.74
C CYS A 211 6.48 -9.83 3.95
N PHE A 212 5.83 -9.02 4.78
CA PHE A 212 4.43 -9.19 5.11
C PHE A 212 3.51 -8.97 3.92
N LEU A 213 3.80 -7.98 3.07
CA LEU A 213 3.04 -7.74 1.84
C LEU A 213 3.18 -8.90 0.86
N ILE A 214 4.41 -9.39 0.63
CA ILE A 214 4.70 -10.55 -0.23
C ILE A 214 3.95 -11.79 0.28
N ASP A 215 4.08 -12.10 1.56
CA ASP A 215 3.44 -13.25 2.18
C ASP A 215 1.91 -13.14 2.08
N LYS A 216 1.35 -11.96 2.39
CA LYS A 216 -0.08 -11.69 2.33
C LYS A 216 -0.64 -11.94 0.94
N ILE A 217 -0.08 -11.34 -0.10
CA ILE A 217 -0.66 -11.47 -1.45
C ILE A 217 -0.45 -12.84 -2.07
N ALA A 218 0.68 -13.50 -1.78
CA ALA A 218 0.93 -14.85 -2.26
C ALA A 218 -0.11 -15.84 -1.73
N ARG A 219 -0.65 -15.60 -0.53
CA ARG A 219 -1.63 -16.46 0.13
C ARG A 219 -3.08 -16.11 -0.18
N LEU A 220 -3.35 -15.05 -0.95
CA LEU A 220 -4.72 -14.74 -1.34
C LEU A 220 -5.25 -15.87 -2.22
N ASN A 221 -6.36 -16.48 -1.80
CA ASN A 221 -7.00 -17.53 -2.57
C ASN A 221 -7.79 -16.92 -3.75
N ILE A 222 -7.79 -17.58 -4.91
CA ILE A 222 -8.41 -17.09 -6.14
C ILE A 222 -9.94 -16.93 -5.98
N SER A 223 -10.57 -17.72 -5.11
CA SER A 223 -12.04 -17.84 -5.01
C SER A 223 -12.66 -17.40 -3.67
N GLY A 224 -11.89 -16.88 -2.71
CA GLY A 224 -12.42 -16.57 -1.37
C GLY A 224 -11.68 -15.48 -0.57
N THR A 225 -12.24 -15.17 0.60
CA THR A 225 -11.65 -14.31 1.65
C THR A 225 -10.64 -15.06 2.52
N GLU A 226 -10.57 -16.38 2.42
CA GLU A 226 -9.67 -17.23 3.21
C GLU A 226 -8.27 -17.26 2.59
N ALA A 227 -7.25 -17.09 3.42
CA ALA A 227 -5.86 -17.14 2.98
C ALA A 227 -5.29 -18.57 3.06
N ASP A 228 -4.41 -18.93 2.13
CA ASP A 228 -3.60 -20.16 2.18
C ASP A 228 -2.49 -20.02 3.26
N TYR A 229 -2.89 -20.09 4.53
CA TYR A 229 -1.97 -19.94 5.68
C TYR A 229 -0.94 -21.08 5.78
N SER A 230 -1.10 -22.18 5.04
CA SER A 230 -0.15 -23.29 5.03
C SER A 230 0.81 -23.24 3.83
N LEU A 231 0.61 -22.33 2.86
CA LEU A 231 1.36 -22.28 1.59
C LEU A 231 1.41 -23.65 0.93
N VAL A 232 0.30 -24.39 1.01
CA VAL A 232 0.21 -25.74 0.45
C VAL A 232 0.17 -25.67 -1.07
N GLU A 233 -0.41 -24.60 -1.62
CA GLU A 233 -0.49 -24.38 -3.06
C GLU A 233 0.89 -24.09 -3.67
N GLU A 234 1.19 -24.77 -4.78
CA GLU A 234 2.43 -24.57 -5.54
C GLU A 234 2.53 -23.13 -6.08
N ASP A 235 1.40 -22.56 -6.51
CA ASP A 235 1.32 -21.19 -7.01
C ASP A 235 1.68 -20.14 -5.95
N SER A 236 1.26 -20.34 -4.69
CA SER A 236 1.59 -19.42 -3.59
C SER A 236 3.10 -19.42 -3.31
N ARG A 237 3.75 -20.59 -3.33
CA ARG A 237 5.21 -20.70 -3.16
C ARG A 237 5.96 -20.07 -4.33
N LYS A 238 5.50 -20.34 -5.56
CA LYS A 238 6.07 -19.75 -6.77
C LYS A 238 5.95 -18.22 -6.77
N ALA A 239 4.79 -17.68 -6.38
CA ALA A 239 4.56 -16.25 -6.28
C ALA A 239 5.55 -15.55 -5.34
N ILE A 240 5.81 -16.10 -4.15
CA ILE A 240 6.82 -15.55 -3.22
C ILE A 240 8.18 -15.48 -3.89
N ASN A 241 8.64 -16.59 -4.48
CA ASN A 241 9.95 -16.63 -5.13
C ASN A 241 10.07 -15.62 -6.27
N ASP A 242 9.06 -15.57 -7.14
CA ASP A 242 9.02 -14.70 -8.32
C ASP A 242 9.00 -13.21 -7.95
N MET A 243 8.33 -12.84 -6.86
CA MET A 243 8.33 -11.47 -6.32
C MET A 243 9.68 -11.08 -5.72
N VAL A 244 10.35 -11.99 -5.00
CA VAL A 244 11.66 -11.69 -4.42
C VAL A 244 12.73 -11.55 -5.51
N VAL A 245 12.72 -12.44 -6.51
CA VAL A 245 13.60 -12.34 -7.69
C VAL A 245 13.39 -11.01 -8.42
N LEU A 246 12.13 -10.59 -8.56
CA LEU A 246 11.80 -9.29 -9.16
C LEU A 246 12.39 -8.12 -8.36
N ILE A 247 12.16 -8.06 -7.04
CA ILE A 247 12.67 -6.97 -6.19
C ILE A 247 14.19 -6.89 -6.29
N ARG A 248 14.86 -8.04 -6.27
CA ARG A 248 16.32 -8.10 -6.45
C ARG A 248 16.76 -7.54 -7.80
N ALA A 249 16.09 -7.93 -8.89
CA ALA A 249 16.42 -7.44 -10.22
C ALA A 249 16.18 -5.92 -10.38
N ILE A 250 15.23 -5.35 -9.63
CA ILE A 250 15.02 -3.90 -9.57
C ILE A 250 16.19 -3.24 -8.83
N GLU A 251 16.50 -3.71 -7.62
CA GLU A 251 17.58 -3.15 -6.79
C GLU A 251 18.95 -3.19 -7.50
N GLU A 252 19.26 -4.27 -8.22
CA GLU A 252 20.51 -4.41 -8.99
C GLU A 252 20.64 -3.38 -10.13
N LYS A 253 19.52 -2.83 -10.63
CA LYS A 253 19.50 -1.86 -11.72
C LYS A 253 19.48 -0.41 -11.26
N VAL A 254 19.18 -0.13 -9.99
CA VAL A 254 19.09 1.24 -9.48
C VAL A 254 20.48 1.71 -9.02
N VAL A 255 20.94 2.84 -9.58
CA VAL A 255 22.29 3.39 -9.35
C VAL A 255 22.44 4.00 -7.96
N SER A 256 21.35 4.48 -7.36
CA SER A 256 21.35 4.89 -5.96
C SER A 256 21.29 3.65 -5.05
N PRO A 257 22.08 3.58 -3.96
CA PRO A 257 21.98 2.49 -3.01
C PRO A 257 20.54 2.40 -2.52
N GLY A 258 19.82 1.38 -2.98
CA GLY A 258 18.46 1.13 -2.53
C GLY A 258 18.44 0.47 -1.16
N LEU A 259 17.23 0.25 -0.67
CA LEU A 259 16.95 -0.13 0.71
C LEU A 259 17.70 -1.39 1.15
N ILE A 260 17.92 -2.30 0.21
CA ILE A 260 18.57 -3.58 0.41
C ILE A 260 20.10 -3.48 0.46
N SER A 261 20.71 -2.42 -0.10
CA SER A 261 22.17 -2.31 -0.20
C SER A 261 22.87 -1.98 1.14
N LYS A 262 22.10 -1.68 2.20
CA LYS A 262 22.61 -1.48 3.57
C LYS A 262 22.41 -2.69 4.49
N ALA A 263 21.61 -3.67 4.10
CA ALA A 263 21.50 -4.92 4.83
C ALA A 263 22.78 -5.73 4.61
N LYS A 264 23.53 -6.03 5.69
CA LYS A 264 24.58 -7.06 5.62
C LYS A 264 23.90 -8.43 5.46
N GLY A 265 23.66 -8.85 4.22
CA GLY A 265 23.05 -10.15 3.89
C GLY A 265 22.13 -10.07 2.67
N ASP A 266 21.84 -11.22 2.07
CA ASP A 266 20.90 -11.32 0.95
C ASP A 266 19.49 -10.92 1.42
N ALA A 267 18.84 -9.95 0.78
CA ALA A 267 17.46 -9.58 1.10
C ALA A 267 16.51 -10.77 0.97
N LEU A 268 16.82 -11.74 0.10
CA LEU A 268 16.15 -13.01 0.03
C LEU A 268 16.26 -13.78 1.35
N GLU A 269 17.45 -13.83 1.96
CA GLU A 269 17.66 -14.50 3.24
C GLU A 269 16.92 -13.78 4.38
N ALA A 270 16.89 -12.45 4.38
CA ALA A 270 16.10 -11.67 5.33
C ALA A 270 14.59 -11.93 5.17
N ILE A 271 14.09 -11.93 3.93
CA ILE A 271 12.67 -12.18 3.64
C ILE A 271 12.27 -13.61 4.00
N LEU A 272 13.10 -14.60 3.65
CA LEU A 272 12.88 -16.00 3.99
C LEU A 272 12.97 -16.23 5.50
N LYS A 273 13.94 -15.61 6.19
CA LYS A 273 14.07 -15.71 7.65
C LYS A 273 12.85 -15.16 8.36
N VAL A 274 12.36 -13.97 7.98
CA VAL A 274 11.14 -13.38 8.55
C VAL A 274 9.92 -14.27 8.28
N THR A 275 9.81 -14.84 7.07
CA THR A 275 8.74 -15.79 6.72
C THR A 275 8.79 -17.05 7.59
N ILE A 276 9.97 -17.58 7.86
CA ILE A 276 10.18 -18.74 8.75
C ILE A 276 9.84 -18.39 10.21
N GLU A 277 10.28 -17.23 10.70
CA GLU A 277 9.98 -16.74 12.05
C GLU A 277 8.47 -16.57 12.27
N GLN A 278 7.75 -16.04 11.28
CA GLN A 278 6.29 -15.92 11.32
C GLN A 278 5.59 -17.28 11.35
N ARG A 279 6.02 -18.23 10.51
CA ARG A 279 5.47 -19.59 10.53
C ARG A 279 5.71 -20.29 11.87
N LYS A 280 6.78 -19.93 12.58
CA LYS A 280 7.08 -20.40 13.93
C LYS A 280 6.34 -19.62 15.03
N GLY A 281 5.57 -18.59 14.67
CA GLY A 281 4.84 -17.72 15.57
C GLY A 281 5.77 -16.80 16.35
N CYS A 282 6.20 -15.69 15.74
CA CYS A 282 7.02 -14.70 16.45
C CYS A 282 6.17 -13.98 17.52
N GLU A 283 6.80 -13.65 18.66
CA GLU A 283 6.11 -13.03 19.80
C GLU A 283 5.45 -11.69 19.44
N THR A 284 6.07 -10.90 18.55
CA THR A 284 5.48 -9.64 18.07
C THR A 284 4.16 -9.87 17.32
N THR A 285 4.11 -10.86 16.43
CA THR A 285 2.88 -11.19 15.70
C THR A 285 1.81 -11.77 16.62
N LYS A 286 2.19 -12.61 17.60
CA LYS A 286 1.24 -13.10 18.62
C LYS A 286 0.64 -11.96 19.43
N GLU A 287 1.47 -10.99 19.81
CA GLU A 287 1.04 -9.84 20.59
C GLU A 287 0.13 -8.89 19.78
N TRP A 288 0.42 -8.67 18.49
CA TRP A 288 -0.49 -7.95 17.60
C TRP A 288 -1.83 -8.67 17.47
N LEU A 289 -1.81 -9.98 17.23
CA LEU A 289 -3.04 -10.79 17.13
C LEU A 289 -3.86 -10.73 18.43
N ARG A 290 -3.20 -10.74 19.60
CA ARG A 290 -3.85 -10.57 20.90
C ARG A 290 -4.58 -9.23 21.01
N LEU A 291 -3.92 -8.12 20.64
CA LEU A 291 -4.52 -6.78 20.65
C LEU A 291 -5.80 -6.73 19.79
N PHE A 292 -5.78 -7.36 18.62
CA PHE A 292 -6.94 -7.42 17.73
C PHE A 292 -8.06 -8.33 18.30
N SER A 293 -7.74 -9.52 18.82
CA SER A 293 -8.75 -10.42 19.40
C SER A 293 -9.45 -9.82 20.64
N ASP A 294 -8.69 -9.10 21.47
CA ASP A 294 -9.21 -8.45 22.67
C ASP A 294 -10.16 -7.28 22.29
N SER A 295 -9.91 -6.65 21.14
CA SER A 295 -10.79 -5.61 20.58
C SER A 295 -12.09 -6.20 20.01
N GLU A 296 -12.03 -7.24 19.17
CA GLU A 296 -13.23 -7.85 18.57
C GLU A 296 -14.21 -8.38 19.62
N THR A 297 -13.69 -8.94 20.72
CA THR A 297 -14.50 -9.48 21.82
C THR A 297 -15.27 -8.40 22.57
N LYS A 298 -14.76 -7.17 22.61
CA LYS A 298 -15.45 -6.00 23.19
C LYS A 298 -16.50 -5.40 22.27
N TYR A 299 -16.30 -5.48 20.94
CA TYR A 299 -17.23 -4.92 19.95
C TYR A 299 -18.40 -5.86 19.59
N ARG A 300 -18.27 -7.19 19.75
CA ARG A 300 -19.40 -8.13 19.61
C ARG A 300 -20.38 -8.15 20.79
N LYS A 301 -20.09 -7.43 21.88
CA LYS A 301 -20.93 -7.36 23.10
C LYS A 301 -21.80 -6.09 23.20
N LYS A 302 -21.88 -5.30 22.13
CA LYS A 302 -22.86 -4.21 21.97
C LYS A 302 -23.78 -4.53 20.81
#